data_AF-A0A820DN28-F1
#
_entry.id   AF-A0A820DN28-F1
#
_cell.length_a   1.000
_cell.length_b   1.000
_cell.length_c   1.000
_cell.angle_alpha   90.00
_cell.angle_beta   90.00
_cell.angle_gamma   90.00
#
_symmetry.space_group_name_H-M   'P 1'
#
loop_
_entity.id
_entity.type
_entity.pdbx_description
1 polymer ?
#
loop_
_entity_poly.entity_id
_entity_poly.type
_entity_poly.pdbx_seq_one_letter_code
_entity_poly.pdbx_strand_id
1 'polypeptide(L)'
;MGAEISLNQNVGLFITMNPGYAGRTELPGNLKALFRPCAMVVPDIEIICEIMLVTSGFKDGKLLSCKFITLYNLCKELLSKQHHYDWSLRAVKSVLVVASALRCADLNRPEREFSMRALRNFNIPKIVHDDLPIFMGLIGDLFPALDVPRKRDLKFKEEVKRAALDLKLQSKDAFILKVVQLKELFEVHNSVFIVGNAGTGKSQIRKTLNRMYINHKRRSVAIDLDPKGVTNNELFGFMNPATRE
;
A
#
# COMPACT_ATOMS: atom_id res chain seq x y z
N MET A 1 -15.05 -35.34 26.89
CA MET A 1 -15.66 -36.25 25.89
C MET A 1 -14.79 -36.20 24.65
N GLY A 2 -14.18 -37.33 24.28
CA GLY A 2 -13.54 -37.46 22.98
C GLY A 2 -14.61 -37.86 21.96
N ALA A 3 -14.50 -37.37 20.73
CA ALA A 3 -15.25 -37.87 19.60
C ALA A 3 -14.31 -38.72 18.75
N GLU A 4 -14.79 -39.85 18.23
CA GLU A 4 -14.03 -40.60 17.21
C GLU A 4 -14.06 -39.83 15.90
N ILE A 5 -12.88 -39.51 15.37
CA ILE A 5 -12.72 -38.74 14.14
C ILE A 5 -11.81 -39.55 13.21
N SER A 6 -12.26 -39.79 11.97
CA SER A 6 -11.45 -40.44 10.95
C SER A 6 -10.25 -39.58 10.58
N LEU A 7 -9.05 -40.15 10.59
CA LEU A 7 -7.83 -39.45 10.19
C LEU A 7 -7.67 -39.46 8.66
N ASN A 8 -7.27 -38.32 8.10
CA ASN A 8 -6.94 -38.18 6.69
C ASN A 8 -5.43 -37.97 6.53
N GLN A 9 -4.74 -38.87 5.83
CA GLN A 9 -3.29 -38.82 5.65
C GLN A 9 -2.79 -37.64 4.81
N ASN A 10 -3.68 -36.96 4.08
CA ASN A 10 -3.34 -35.77 3.29
C ASN A 10 -3.36 -34.46 4.11
N VAL A 11 -3.66 -34.52 5.42
CA VAL A 11 -3.68 -33.34 6.28
C VAL A 11 -2.24 -32.96 6.68
N GLY A 12 -1.87 -31.73 6.37
CA GLY A 12 -0.61 -31.11 6.80
C GLY A 12 -0.85 -29.85 7.62
N LEU A 13 -0.05 -29.64 8.65
CA LEU A 13 -0.12 -28.48 9.54
C LEU A 13 1.15 -27.66 9.39
N PHE A 14 1.00 -26.36 9.12
CA PHE A 14 2.10 -25.42 8.98
C PHE A 14 1.80 -24.18 9.79
N ILE A 15 2.80 -23.68 10.50
CA ILE A 15 2.70 -22.44 11.28
C ILE A 15 3.79 -21.48 10.85
N THR A 16 3.48 -20.18 10.89
CA THR A 16 4.46 -19.12 10.69
C THR A 16 4.65 -18.36 11.98
N MET A 17 5.91 -18.19 12.38
CA MET A 17 6.29 -17.45 13.57
C MET A 17 7.22 -16.32 13.14
N ASN A 18 6.93 -15.09 13.58
CA ASN A 18 7.81 -13.94 13.44
C ASN A 18 8.39 -13.63 14.83
N PRO A 19 9.59 -14.13 15.16
CA PRO A 19 10.21 -13.90 16.46
C PRO A 19 10.38 -12.40 16.73
N GLY A 20 10.16 -11.96 17.96
CA GLY A 20 10.39 -10.57 18.37
C GLY A 20 9.34 -9.55 17.92
N TYR A 21 8.22 -9.99 17.31
CA TYR A 21 7.11 -9.08 17.02
C TYR A 21 6.36 -8.73 18.31
N ALA A 22 6.29 -7.43 18.63
CA ALA A 22 5.69 -6.94 19.87
C ALA A 22 4.25 -7.45 20.07
N GLY A 23 3.91 -7.83 21.30
CA GLY A 23 2.58 -8.32 21.67
C GLY A 23 2.28 -9.78 21.31
N ARG A 24 3.29 -10.58 20.94
CA ARG A 24 3.13 -12.03 20.70
C ARG A 24 3.92 -12.84 21.73
N THR A 25 3.31 -13.90 22.23
CA THR A 25 3.97 -14.89 23.09
C THR A 25 4.68 -15.92 22.22
N GLU A 26 5.89 -16.32 22.62
CA GLU A 26 6.59 -17.40 21.93
C GLU A 26 5.87 -18.75 22.09
N LEU A 27 6.02 -19.61 21.09
CA LEU A 27 5.49 -20.97 21.15
C LEU A 27 6.25 -21.79 22.23
N PRO A 28 5.54 -22.53 23.11
CA PRO A 28 6.14 -23.44 24.06
C PRO A 28 7.10 -24.46 23.43
N GLY A 29 8.17 -24.83 24.14
CA GLY A 29 9.23 -25.71 23.61
C GLY A 29 8.74 -27.10 23.18
N ASN A 30 7.82 -27.70 23.94
CA ASN A 30 7.18 -28.98 23.62
C ASN A 30 6.39 -28.92 22.30
N LEU A 31 5.74 -27.80 22.00
CA LEU A 31 5.04 -27.61 20.73
C LEU A 31 6.03 -27.32 19.60
N LYS A 32 7.06 -26.49 19.84
CA LYS A 32 8.14 -26.23 18.86
C LYS A 32 8.80 -27.55 18.38
N ALA A 33 8.98 -28.52 19.28
CA ALA A 33 9.57 -29.83 18.97
C ALA A 33 8.72 -30.69 17.99
N LEU A 34 7.42 -30.42 17.85
CA LEU A 34 6.55 -31.13 16.90
C LEU A 34 6.66 -30.59 15.47
N PHE A 35 7.30 -29.43 15.27
CA PHE A 35 7.46 -28.80 13.96
C PHE A 35 8.90 -28.86 13.48
N ARG A 36 9.07 -28.95 12.16
CA ARG A 36 10.38 -28.79 11.52
C ARG A 36 10.61 -27.30 11.22
N PRO A 37 11.64 -26.65 11.78
CA PRO A 37 11.93 -25.26 11.48
C PRO A 37 12.40 -25.10 10.04
N CYS A 38 11.95 -24.04 9.38
CA CYS A 38 12.44 -23.61 8.07
C CYS A 38 12.89 -22.16 8.18
N ALA A 39 14.18 -21.91 7.93
CA ALA A 39 14.73 -20.56 7.96
C ALA A 39 14.36 -19.84 6.67
N MET A 40 13.53 -18.80 6.79
CA MET A 40 13.21 -17.90 5.68
C MET A 40 14.19 -16.73 5.71
N VAL A 41 15.06 -16.66 4.70
CA VAL A 41 16.05 -15.58 4.56
C VAL A 41 15.43 -14.41 3.79
N VAL A 42 15.99 -13.21 3.92
CA VAL A 42 15.57 -12.05 3.11
C VAL A 42 15.71 -12.41 1.64
N PRO A 43 14.62 -12.34 0.85
CA PRO A 43 14.65 -12.72 -0.55
C PRO A 43 15.42 -11.70 -1.38
N ASP A 44 15.93 -12.14 -2.53
CA ASP A 44 16.50 -11.24 -3.52
C ASP A 44 15.38 -10.45 -4.22
N ILE A 45 15.19 -9.20 -3.78
CA ILE A 45 14.15 -8.31 -4.28
C ILE A 45 14.44 -7.87 -5.72
N GLU A 46 15.71 -7.82 -6.14
CA GLU A 46 16.09 -7.42 -7.50
C GLU A 46 15.64 -8.45 -8.52
N ILE A 47 15.91 -9.73 -8.26
CA ILE A 47 15.47 -10.84 -9.13
C ILE A 47 13.94 -10.89 -9.20
N ILE A 48 13.25 -10.74 -8.06
CA ILE A 48 11.78 -10.70 -8.05
C ILE A 48 11.26 -9.53 -8.89
N CYS A 49 11.87 -8.35 -8.75
CA CYS A 49 11.51 -7.16 -9.49
C CYS A 49 11.70 -7.36 -11.01
N GLU A 50 12.84 -7.93 -11.42
CA GLU A 50 13.13 -8.27 -12.82
C GLU A 50 12.08 -9.21 -13.39
N ILE A 51 11.80 -10.33 -12.73
CA ILE A 51 10.81 -11.32 -13.18
C ILE A 51 9.43 -10.68 -13.29
N MET A 52 9.01 -9.86 -12.32
CA MET A 52 7.72 -9.18 -12.37
C MET A 52 7.62 -8.19 -13.53
N LEU A 53 8.69 -7.48 -13.85
CA LEU A 53 8.72 -6.55 -15.00
C LEU A 53 8.66 -7.33 -16.32
N VAL A 54 9.50 -8.35 -16.48
CA VAL A 54 9.55 -9.17 -17.72
C VAL A 54 8.21 -9.88 -17.96
N THR A 55 7.61 -10.47 -16.94
CA THR A 55 6.28 -11.11 -17.03
C THR A 55 5.16 -10.12 -17.33
N SER A 56 5.36 -8.83 -16.99
CA SER A 56 4.45 -7.73 -17.36
C SER A 56 4.74 -7.16 -18.76
N GLY A 57 5.68 -7.75 -19.50
CA GLY A 57 6.04 -7.40 -20.87
C GLY A 57 7.17 -6.39 -21.02
N PHE A 58 7.79 -5.92 -19.94
CA PHE A 58 8.94 -5.00 -20.02
C PHE A 58 10.14 -5.69 -20.66
N LYS A 59 10.67 -5.09 -21.74
CA LYS A 59 11.87 -5.55 -22.44
C LYS A 59 13.13 -5.22 -21.65
N ASP A 60 13.17 -4.03 -21.04
CA ASP A 60 14.32 -3.54 -20.26
C ASP A 60 14.24 -3.96 -18.77
N GLY A 61 13.59 -5.10 -18.47
CA GLY A 61 13.26 -5.53 -17.10
C GLY A 61 14.45 -5.53 -16.14
N LYS A 62 15.61 -6.05 -16.58
CA LYS A 62 16.85 -6.11 -15.78
C LYS A 62 17.42 -4.73 -15.45
N LEU A 63 17.44 -3.82 -16.42
CA LEU A 63 17.95 -2.46 -16.19
C LEU A 63 17.01 -1.69 -15.25
N LEU A 64 15.70 -1.85 -15.45
CA LEU A 64 14.68 -1.19 -14.64
C LEU A 64 14.67 -1.74 -13.21
N SER A 65 14.77 -3.05 -12.99
CA SER A 65 14.80 -3.64 -11.65
C SER A 65 15.96 -3.08 -10.81
N CYS A 66 17.16 -3.02 -11.38
CA CYS A 66 18.33 -2.43 -10.73
C CYS A 66 18.07 -0.98 -10.30
N LYS A 67 17.43 -0.16 -11.17
CA LYS A 67 17.05 1.22 -10.82
C LYS A 67 16.02 1.29 -9.69
N PHE A 68 15.02 0.41 -9.69
CA PHE A 68 14.01 0.35 -8.63
C PHE A 68 14.65 0.06 -7.26
N ILE A 69 15.50 -0.97 -7.19
CA ILE A 69 16.15 -1.38 -5.94
C ILE A 69 17.15 -0.31 -5.49
N THR A 70 17.93 0.25 -6.42
CA THR A 70 18.85 1.35 -6.12
C THR A 70 18.12 2.54 -5.51
N LEU A 71 16.98 2.98 -6.09
CA LEU A 71 16.19 4.06 -5.53
C LEU A 71 15.74 3.76 -4.10
N TYR A 72 15.22 2.55 -3.85
CA TYR A 72 14.68 2.17 -2.55
C TYR A 72 15.79 2.10 -1.48
N ASN A 73 16.96 1.59 -1.84
CA ASN A 73 18.13 1.59 -0.96
C ASN A 73 18.59 3.02 -0.64
N LEU A 74 18.72 3.88 -1.66
CA LEU A 74 19.08 5.29 -1.47
C LEU A 74 18.04 6.03 -0.62
N CYS A 75 16.75 5.79 -0.85
CA CYS A 75 15.69 6.40 -0.04
C CYS A 75 15.75 5.92 1.42
N LYS A 76 16.03 4.64 1.65
CA LYS A 76 16.21 4.08 2.99
C LYS A 76 17.40 4.71 3.71
N GLU A 77 18.47 5.02 3.02
CA GLU A 77 19.70 5.57 3.58
C GLU A 77 19.62 7.08 3.82
N LEU A 78 19.13 7.82 2.81
CA LEU A 78 19.24 9.28 2.75
C LEU A 78 18.02 10.03 3.29
N LEU A 79 16.83 9.43 3.26
CA LEU A 79 15.64 10.09 3.80
C LEU A 79 15.58 9.96 5.33
N SER A 80 14.84 10.90 5.94
CA SER A 80 14.60 10.87 7.39
C SER A 80 13.96 9.54 7.84
N LYS A 81 14.28 9.10 9.07
CA LYS A 81 13.77 7.84 9.62
C LYS A 81 12.34 7.98 10.13
N GLN A 82 11.38 7.90 9.21
CA GLN A 82 9.95 7.95 9.53
C GLN A 82 9.40 6.55 9.82
N HIS A 83 8.54 6.41 10.84
CA HIS A 83 7.89 5.13 11.19
C HIS A 83 6.99 4.56 10.09
N HIS A 84 6.47 5.41 9.20
CA HIS A 84 5.56 5.01 8.14
C HIS A 84 6.26 4.74 6.80
N TYR A 85 7.57 4.94 6.71
CA TYR A 85 8.32 4.58 5.51
C TYR A 85 8.48 3.06 5.42
N ASP A 86 8.11 2.51 4.26
CA ASP A 86 8.21 1.09 3.96
C ASP A 86 8.92 0.91 2.62
N TRP A 87 10.12 0.33 2.70
CA TRP A 87 10.98 0.00 1.55
C TRP A 87 11.06 -1.52 1.33
N SER A 88 10.15 -2.29 1.93
CA SER A 88 10.13 -3.76 1.82
C SER A 88 9.59 -4.25 0.47
N LEU A 89 9.69 -5.57 0.23
CA LEU A 89 9.14 -6.24 -0.95
C LEU A 89 7.65 -5.93 -1.18
N ARG A 90 6.86 -5.71 -0.11
CA ARG A 90 5.44 -5.35 -0.22
C ARG A 90 5.26 -4.00 -0.93
N ALA A 91 6.07 -3.01 -0.55
CA ALA A 91 6.04 -1.70 -1.17
C ALA A 91 6.47 -1.79 -2.65
N VAL A 92 7.57 -2.50 -2.93
CA VAL A 92 8.09 -2.73 -4.30
C VAL A 92 7.04 -3.39 -5.19
N LYS A 93 6.44 -4.50 -4.74
CA LYS A 93 5.38 -5.22 -5.47
C LYS A 93 4.23 -4.30 -5.87
N SER A 94 3.83 -3.41 -4.96
CA SER A 94 2.71 -2.49 -5.19
C SER A 94 3.03 -1.49 -6.30
N VAL A 95 4.26 -0.97 -6.36
CA VAL A 95 4.67 -0.07 -7.45
C VAL A 95 4.73 -0.81 -8.78
N LEU A 96 5.25 -2.04 -8.79
CA LEU A 96 5.36 -2.84 -10.00
C LEU A 96 3.98 -3.12 -10.61
N VAL A 97 2.97 -3.44 -9.79
CA VAL A 97 1.59 -3.61 -10.26
C VAL A 97 1.08 -2.32 -10.94
N VAL A 98 1.37 -1.14 -10.36
CA VAL A 98 1.00 0.14 -10.99
C VAL A 98 1.76 0.38 -12.29
N ALA A 99 3.07 0.09 -12.33
CA ALA A 99 3.89 0.26 -13.53
C ALA A 99 3.36 -0.61 -14.69
N SER A 100 3.02 -1.87 -14.41
CA SER A 100 2.41 -2.79 -15.37
C SER A 100 1.08 -2.28 -15.89
N ALA A 101 0.19 -1.81 -15.00
CA ALA A 101 -1.10 -1.25 -15.40
C ALA A 101 -0.95 0.01 -16.28
N LEU A 102 0.03 0.87 -15.99
CA LEU A 102 0.31 2.06 -16.79
C LEU A 102 0.82 1.70 -18.19
N ARG A 103 1.68 0.70 -18.31
CA ARG A 103 2.18 0.18 -19.58
C ARG A 103 1.03 -0.42 -20.42
N CYS A 104 0.20 -1.27 -19.82
CA CYS A 104 -0.95 -1.87 -20.52
C CYS A 104 -1.92 -0.81 -21.08
N ALA A 105 -2.01 0.36 -20.44
CA ALA A 105 -2.86 1.45 -20.90
C ALA A 105 -2.27 2.22 -22.11
N ASP A 106 -0.97 2.13 -22.39
CA ASP A 106 -0.31 2.83 -23.50
C ASP A 106 0.96 2.07 -23.93
N LEU A 107 0.84 1.20 -24.93
CA LEU A 107 1.95 0.34 -25.37
C LEU A 107 3.02 1.07 -26.20
N ASN A 108 2.75 2.31 -26.64
CA ASN A 108 3.59 3.01 -27.60
C ASN A 108 4.63 3.92 -26.93
N ARG A 109 4.53 4.16 -25.62
CA ARG A 109 5.51 4.99 -24.90
C ARG A 109 6.72 4.21 -24.43
N PRO A 110 7.86 4.89 -24.22
CA PRO A 110 9.05 4.28 -23.65
C PRO A 110 8.78 3.68 -22.25
N GLU A 111 9.25 2.45 -22.03
CA GLU A 111 9.07 1.71 -20.77
C GLU A 111 9.61 2.46 -19.54
N ARG A 112 10.68 3.23 -19.74
CA ARG A 112 11.30 4.06 -18.69
C ARG A 112 10.35 5.14 -18.16
N GLU A 113 9.44 5.66 -18.99
CA GLU A 113 8.44 6.64 -18.55
C GLU A 113 7.43 6.03 -17.57
N PHE A 114 6.98 4.80 -17.84
CA PHE A 114 6.05 4.11 -16.95
C PHE A 114 6.68 3.81 -15.60
N SER A 115 7.92 3.30 -15.63
CA SER A 115 8.71 3.00 -14.43
C SER A 115 8.93 4.23 -13.56
N MET A 116 9.46 5.33 -14.14
CA MET A 116 9.69 6.58 -13.43
C MET A 116 8.38 7.12 -12.85
N ARG A 117 7.31 7.13 -13.66
CA ARG A 117 6.03 7.69 -13.23
C ARG A 117 5.36 6.88 -12.13
N ALA A 118 5.44 5.55 -12.19
CA ALA A 118 4.94 4.67 -11.13
C ALA A 118 5.72 4.90 -9.83
N LEU A 119 7.06 4.84 -9.90
CA LEU A 119 7.95 5.08 -8.75
C LEU A 119 7.69 6.42 -8.09
N ARG A 120 7.65 7.49 -8.88
CA ARG A 120 7.46 8.84 -8.37
C ARG A 120 6.05 9.03 -7.79
N ASN A 121 5.01 8.78 -8.58
CA ASN A 121 3.65 9.13 -8.18
C ASN A 121 3.12 8.26 -7.03
N PHE A 122 3.55 7.00 -6.95
CA PHE A 122 3.11 6.10 -5.88
C PHE A 122 3.78 6.43 -4.53
N ASN A 123 5.01 6.94 -4.55
CA ASN A 123 5.75 7.26 -3.33
C ASN A 123 5.52 8.69 -2.83
N ILE A 124 5.34 9.68 -3.71
CA ILE A 124 5.08 11.08 -3.32
C ILE A 124 4.04 11.24 -2.19
N PRO A 125 2.88 10.55 -2.18
CA PRO A 125 1.90 10.71 -1.11
C PRO A 125 2.39 10.28 0.28
N LYS A 126 3.44 9.45 0.32
CA LYS A 126 4.03 8.87 1.54
C LYS A 126 5.23 9.67 2.04
N ILE A 127 5.94 10.37 1.15
CA ILE A 127 7.14 11.16 1.49
C ILE A 127 6.73 12.42 2.25
N VAL A 128 7.40 12.71 3.36
CA VAL A 128 7.20 13.96 4.09
C VAL A 128 7.74 15.15 3.30
N HIS A 129 7.21 16.34 3.54
CA HIS A 129 7.53 17.52 2.74
C HIS A 129 9.04 17.81 2.67
N ASP A 130 9.76 17.68 3.80
CA ASP A 130 11.18 18.02 3.89
C ASP A 130 12.10 17.03 3.15
N ASP A 131 11.64 15.78 3.00
CA ASP A 131 12.34 14.72 2.25
C ASP A 131 12.04 14.78 0.74
N LEU A 132 11.01 15.53 0.32
CA LEU A 132 10.56 15.57 -1.06
C LEU A 132 11.63 16.06 -2.06
N PRO A 133 12.42 17.11 -1.76
CA PRO A 133 13.50 17.54 -2.66
C PRO A 133 14.55 16.46 -2.86
N ILE A 134 14.94 15.75 -1.79
CA ILE A 134 15.91 14.66 -1.85
C ILE A 134 15.36 13.53 -2.71
N PHE A 135 14.12 13.10 -2.45
CA PHE A 135 13.47 12.05 -3.23
C PHE A 135 13.38 12.40 -4.74
N MET A 136 13.03 13.65 -5.06
CA MET A 136 12.95 14.10 -6.46
C MET A 136 14.33 14.19 -7.11
N GLY A 137 15.38 14.57 -6.37
CA GLY A 137 16.77 14.52 -6.83
C GLY A 137 17.19 13.10 -7.21
N LEU A 138 16.95 12.13 -6.32
CA LEU A 138 17.26 10.71 -6.57
C LEU A 138 16.53 10.15 -7.80
N ILE A 139 15.28 10.55 -8.01
CA ILE A 139 14.52 10.19 -9.23
C ILE A 139 15.20 10.80 -10.47
N GLY A 140 15.62 12.06 -10.41
CA GLY A 140 16.30 12.75 -11.50
C GLY A 140 17.64 12.10 -11.88
N ASP A 141 18.42 11.68 -10.89
CA ASP A 141 19.70 10.99 -11.08
C ASP A 141 19.52 9.60 -11.73
N LEU A 142 18.47 8.87 -11.33
CA LEU A 142 18.17 7.54 -11.87
C LEU A 142 17.49 7.58 -13.25
N PHE A 143 16.76 8.65 -13.56
CA PHE A 143 16.05 8.85 -14.82
C PHE A 143 16.43 10.21 -15.45
N PRO A 144 17.70 10.39 -15.87
CA PRO A 144 18.18 11.66 -16.40
C PRO A 144 17.46 12.04 -17.68
N ALA A 145 17.25 13.35 -17.87
CA ALA A 145 16.59 13.96 -19.03
C ALA A 145 15.15 13.47 -19.30
N LEU A 146 14.49 12.87 -18.30
CA LEU A 146 13.14 12.33 -18.42
C LEU A 146 12.15 13.16 -17.59
N ASP A 147 11.52 14.17 -18.19
CA ASP A 147 10.43 14.91 -17.55
C ASP A 147 9.07 14.34 -17.97
N VAL A 148 8.55 13.41 -17.16
CA VAL A 148 7.24 12.79 -17.41
C VAL A 148 6.19 13.50 -16.58
N PRO A 149 5.23 14.22 -17.18
CA PRO A 149 4.15 14.84 -16.41
C PRO A 149 3.24 13.78 -15.78
N ARG A 150 2.70 14.09 -14.60
CA ARG A 150 1.64 13.26 -14.01
C ARG A 150 0.41 13.29 -14.93
N LYS A 151 -0.13 12.13 -15.30
CA LYS A 151 -1.45 12.06 -15.98
C LYS A 151 -2.50 12.64 -15.05
N ARG A 152 -3.22 13.63 -15.56
CA ARG A 152 -4.30 14.30 -14.86
C ARG A 152 -5.61 13.80 -15.44
N ASP A 153 -6.44 13.22 -14.59
CA ASP A 153 -7.84 13.01 -14.93
C ASP A 153 -8.59 14.30 -14.61
N LEU A 154 -8.75 15.16 -15.60
CA LEU A 154 -9.38 16.47 -15.44
C LEU A 154 -10.87 16.33 -15.09
N LYS A 155 -11.55 15.34 -15.69
CA LYS A 155 -12.96 15.06 -15.40
C LYS A 155 -13.14 14.67 -13.94
N PHE A 156 -12.33 13.73 -13.47
CA PHE A 156 -12.33 13.34 -12.07
C PHE A 156 -12.00 14.50 -11.13
N LYS A 157 -11.04 15.37 -11.50
CA LYS A 157 -10.69 16.56 -10.71
C LYS A 157 -11.89 17.51 -10.56
N GLU A 158 -12.66 17.71 -11.62
CA GLU A 158 -13.88 18.55 -11.59
C GLU A 158 -14.99 17.92 -10.76
N GLU A 159 -15.19 16.62 -10.86
CA GLU A 159 -16.17 15.87 -10.06
C GLU A 159 -15.86 15.97 -8.56
N VAL A 160 -14.59 15.81 -8.18
CA VAL A 160 -14.14 15.99 -6.79
C VAL A 160 -14.33 17.43 -6.33
N LYS A 161 -14.09 18.43 -7.20
CA LYS A 161 -14.37 19.84 -6.86
C LYS A 161 -15.85 20.07 -6.57
N ARG A 162 -16.75 19.53 -7.40
CA ARG A 162 -18.20 19.61 -7.17
C ARG A 162 -18.59 18.94 -5.84
N ALA A 163 -18.11 17.73 -5.59
CA ALA A 163 -18.36 17.03 -4.33
C ALA A 163 -17.85 17.79 -3.09
N ALA A 164 -16.72 18.50 -3.20
CA ALA A 164 -16.22 19.35 -2.12
C ALA A 164 -17.14 20.55 -1.87
N LEU A 165 -17.67 21.18 -2.92
CA LEU A 165 -18.63 22.29 -2.81
C LEU A 165 -19.96 21.83 -2.21
N ASP A 166 -20.45 20.64 -2.55
CA ASP A 166 -21.66 20.05 -1.95
C ASP A 166 -21.53 19.86 -0.43
N LEU A 167 -20.31 19.58 0.02
CA LEU A 167 -19.96 19.48 1.45
C LEU A 167 -19.63 20.84 2.08
N LYS A 168 -19.83 21.95 1.35
CA LYS A 168 -19.52 23.33 1.77
C LYS A 168 -18.04 23.53 2.15
N LEU A 169 -17.14 22.82 1.48
CA LEU A 169 -15.68 22.92 1.69
C LEU A 169 -15.02 23.85 0.66
N GLN A 170 -13.87 24.41 1.02
CA GLN A 170 -13.02 25.14 0.09
C GLN A 170 -12.24 24.17 -0.82
N SER A 171 -12.48 24.21 -2.12
CA SER A 171 -11.86 23.33 -3.10
C SER A 171 -10.44 23.78 -3.52
N LYS A 172 -9.51 23.91 -2.55
CA LYS A 172 -8.09 24.23 -2.84
C LYS A 172 -7.44 23.08 -3.61
N ASP A 173 -6.57 23.40 -4.58
CA ASP A 173 -5.95 22.37 -5.44
C ASP A 173 -5.16 21.32 -4.66
N ALA A 174 -4.48 21.69 -3.58
CA ALA A 174 -3.77 20.75 -2.70
C ALA A 174 -4.73 19.74 -2.05
N PHE A 175 -5.92 20.18 -1.63
CA PHE A 175 -6.94 19.29 -1.06
C PHE A 175 -7.47 18.31 -2.11
N ILE A 176 -7.79 18.81 -3.31
CA ILE A 176 -8.26 17.98 -4.42
C ILE A 176 -7.19 16.94 -4.79
N LEU A 177 -5.92 17.35 -4.85
CA LEU A 177 -4.80 16.44 -5.12
C LEU A 177 -4.74 15.29 -4.11
N LYS A 178 -4.97 15.55 -2.82
CA LYS A 178 -5.01 14.51 -1.79
C LYS A 178 -6.17 13.55 -1.96
N VAL A 179 -7.34 14.01 -2.40
CA VAL A 179 -8.48 13.13 -2.73
C VAL A 179 -8.15 12.23 -3.93
N VAL A 180 -7.50 12.78 -4.96
CA VAL A 180 -7.04 12.00 -6.12
C VAL A 180 -6.02 10.94 -5.70
N GLN A 181 -5.04 11.32 -4.88
CA GLN A 181 -4.05 10.37 -4.35
C GLN A 181 -4.69 9.27 -3.50
N LEU A 182 -5.71 9.59 -2.70
CA LEU A 182 -6.44 8.60 -1.92
C LEU A 182 -7.15 7.58 -2.83
N LYS A 183 -7.81 8.03 -3.90
CA LYS A 183 -8.43 7.15 -4.89
C LYS A 183 -7.42 6.24 -5.57
N GLU A 184 -6.29 6.80 -6.02
CA GLU A 184 -5.21 6.02 -6.65
C GLU A 184 -4.65 4.95 -5.70
N LEU A 185 -4.54 5.25 -4.40
CA LEU A 185 -4.10 4.28 -3.40
C LEU A 185 -5.13 3.16 -3.19
N PHE A 186 -6.44 3.47 -3.23
CA PHE A 186 -7.49 2.45 -3.13
C PHE A 186 -7.55 1.50 -4.33
N GLU A 187 -7.01 1.87 -5.49
CA GLU A 187 -6.91 0.97 -6.65
C GLU A 187 -5.86 -0.13 -6.45
N VAL A 188 -4.90 0.09 -5.55
CA VAL A 188 -3.78 -0.83 -5.29
C VAL A 188 -3.92 -1.53 -3.93
N HIS A 189 -4.57 -0.88 -2.96
CA HIS A 189 -4.66 -1.34 -1.60
C HIS A 189 -6.10 -1.35 -1.08
N ASN A 190 -6.46 -2.44 -0.41
CA ASN A 190 -7.73 -2.57 0.29
C ASN A 190 -7.83 -1.69 1.55
N SER A 191 -6.68 -1.31 2.13
CA SER A 191 -6.62 -0.48 3.34
C SER A 191 -5.52 0.56 3.20
N VAL A 192 -5.84 1.80 3.61
CA VAL A 192 -4.97 2.98 3.48
C VAL A 192 -5.05 3.78 4.77
N PHE A 193 -3.89 4.23 5.26
CA PHE A 193 -3.80 5.13 6.40
C PHE A 193 -3.74 6.58 5.92
N ILE A 194 -4.51 7.47 6.54
CA ILE A 194 -4.42 8.92 6.32
C ILE A 194 -3.79 9.54 7.57
N VAL A 195 -2.49 9.83 7.48
CA VAL A 195 -1.68 10.33 8.61
C VAL A 195 -1.51 11.84 8.54
N GLY A 196 -1.51 12.50 9.70
CA GLY A 196 -1.24 13.94 9.83
C GLY A 196 -1.89 14.54 11.08
N ASN A 197 -1.57 15.81 11.37
CA ASN A 197 -2.00 16.49 12.60
C ASN A 197 -3.53 16.60 12.72
N ALA A 198 -4.03 16.71 13.96
CA ALA A 198 -5.45 16.96 14.23
C ALA A 198 -5.94 18.24 13.54
N GLY A 199 -7.22 18.29 13.17
CA GLY A 199 -7.82 19.48 12.54
C GLY A 199 -7.43 19.77 11.07
N THR A 200 -6.54 18.98 10.46
CA THR A 200 -6.06 19.23 9.07
C THR A 200 -6.98 18.73 7.95
N GLY A 201 -8.24 18.38 8.26
CA GLY A 201 -9.22 17.97 7.25
C GLY A 201 -9.07 16.55 6.70
N LYS A 202 -8.27 15.68 7.35
CA LYS A 202 -8.06 14.27 6.93
C LYS A 202 -9.36 13.50 6.68
N SER A 203 -10.31 13.58 7.62
CA SER A 203 -11.61 12.92 7.48
C SER A 203 -12.42 13.47 6.32
N GLN A 204 -12.25 14.76 5.99
CA GLN A 204 -12.93 15.39 4.86
C GLN A 204 -12.43 14.86 3.52
N ILE A 205 -11.16 14.47 3.40
CA ILE A 205 -10.62 13.86 2.16
C ILE A 205 -11.44 12.60 1.80
N ARG A 206 -11.64 11.70 2.77
CA ARG A 206 -12.43 10.47 2.59
C ARG A 206 -13.91 10.78 2.34
N LYS A 207 -14.49 11.72 3.11
CA LYS A 207 -15.90 12.12 2.96
C LYS A 207 -16.19 12.73 1.59
N THR A 208 -15.28 13.55 1.06
CA THR A 208 -15.38 14.11 -0.30
C THR A 208 -15.33 13.01 -1.36
N LEU A 209 -14.43 12.03 -1.21
CA LEU A 209 -14.36 10.90 -2.13
C LEU A 209 -15.66 10.09 -2.13
N ASN A 210 -16.23 9.82 -0.96
CA ASN A 210 -17.52 9.13 -0.84
C ASN A 210 -18.66 9.96 -1.46
N ARG A 211 -18.73 11.27 -1.15
CA ARG A 211 -19.72 12.17 -1.74
C ARG A 211 -19.67 12.16 -3.26
N MET A 212 -18.48 12.17 -3.85
CA MET A 212 -18.31 12.06 -5.30
C MET A 212 -18.93 10.74 -5.81
N TYR A 213 -18.67 9.59 -5.18
CA TYR A 213 -19.31 8.33 -5.59
C TYR A 213 -20.84 8.36 -5.49
N ILE A 214 -21.40 8.97 -4.44
CA ILE A 214 -22.85 9.15 -4.28
C ILE A 214 -23.42 10.01 -5.40
N ASN A 215 -22.75 11.12 -5.76
CA ASN A 215 -23.18 11.99 -6.86
C ASN A 215 -23.22 11.22 -8.20
N HIS A 216 -22.32 10.25 -8.39
CA HIS A 216 -22.31 9.32 -9.53
C HIS A 216 -23.27 8.14 -9.38
N LYS A 217 -24.21 8.19 -8.44
CA LYS A 217 -25.20 7.13 -8.15
C LYS A 217 -24.57 5.76 -7.88
N ARG A 218 -23.32 5.73 -7.40
CA ARG A 218 -22.67 4.48 -6.94
C ARG A 218 -23.09 4.21 -5.51
N ARG A 219 -23.28 2.92 -5.19
CA ARG A 219 -23.50 2.48 -3.81
C ARG A 219 -22.19 2.62 -3.03
N SER A 220 -22.06 3.69 -2.25
CA SER A 220 -20.95 3.91 -1.34
C SER A 220 -21.47 4.02 0.10
N VAL A 221 -20.97 3.16 0.98
CA VAL A 221 -21.30 3.16 2.40
C VAL A 221 -20.02 3.40 3.19
N ALA A 222 -20.07 4.32 4.14
CA ALA A 222 -18.97 4.62 5.04
C ALA A 222 -19.48 4.59 6.46
N ILE A 223 -18.88 3.72 7.27
CA ILE A 223 -19.14 3.63 8.71
C ILE A 223 -17.83 4.03 9.39
N ASP A 224 -17.92 4.98 10.33
CA ASP A 224 -16.82 5.35 11.19
C ASP A 224 -16.92 4.53 12.48
N LEU A 225 -15.83 3.87 12.86
CA LEU A 225 -15.74 3.06 14.06
C LEU A 225 -14.50 3.47 14.85
N ASP A 226 -14.67 3.70 16.15
CA ASP A 226 -13.56 3.94 17.07
C ASP A 226 -13.21 2.63 17.80
N PRO A 227 -12.11 1.95 17.40
CA PRO A 227 -11.73 0.67 18.00
C PRO A 227 -11.26 0.82 19.46
N LYS A 228 -10.96 2.03 19.93
CA LYS A 228 -10.57 2.29 21.33
C LYS A 228 -11.75 2.69 22.20
N GLY A 229 -12.89 3.01 21.60
CA GLY A 229 -14.12 3.34 22.32
C GLY A 229 -14.90 2.11 22.80
N VAL A 230 -14.50 0.91 22.37
CA VAL A 230 -15.13 -0.37 22.73
C VAL A 230 -14.07 -1.35 23.24
N THR A 231 -14.50 -2.35 23.99
CA THR A 231 -13.62 -3.45 24.43
C THR A 231 -13.27 -4.37 23.25
N ASN A 232 -12.16 -5.10 23.37
CA ASN A 232 -11.76 -6.08 22.34
C ASN A 232 -12.84 -7.15 22.11
N ASN A 233 -13.55 -7.55 23.16
CA ASN A 233 -14.61 -8.55 23.08
C ASN A 233 -15.84 -8.03 22.33
N GLU A 234 -16.20 -6.76 22.49
CA GLU A 234 -17.28 -6.13 21.72
C GLU A 234 -16.89 -5.93 20.26
N LEU A 235 -15.62 -5.59 20.00
CA LEU A 235 -15.13 -5.32 18.65
C LEU A 235 -14.93 -6.58 17.81
N PHE A 236 -14.33 -7.63 18.39
CA PHE A 236 -13.97 -8.86 17.69
C PHE A 236 -14.93 -10.02 17.97
N GLY A 237 -15.85 -9.84 18.92
CA GLY A 237 -16.62 -10.94 19.50
C GLY A 237 -15.81 -11.71 20.55
N PHE A 238 -16.51 -12.37 21.46
CA PHE A 238 -15.92 -13.36 22.35
C PHE A 238 -16.88 -14.54 22.46
N MET A 239 -16.32 -15.74 22.62
CA MET A 239 -17.11 -16.93 22.92
C MET A 239 -17.13 -17.13 24.43
N ASN A 240 -18.32 -17.27 25.00
CA ASN A 240 -18.46 -17.53 26.43
C ASN A 240 -17.97 -18.96 26.73
N PRO A 241 -16.95 -19.16 27.58
CA PRO A 241 -16.40 -20.49 27.83
C PRO A 241 -17.38 -21.44 28.52
N ALA A 242 -18.36 -20.91 29.26
CA ALA A 242 -19.35 -21.72 29.98
C ALA A 242 -20.52 -22.14 29.08
N THR A 243 -21.07 -21.20 28.30
CA THR A 243 -22.25 -21.49 27.44
C THR A 243 -21.87 -21.90 26.01
N ARG A 244 -20.63 -21.60 25.58
CA ARG A 244 -20.12 -21.74 24.20
C ARG A 244 -20.91 -20.94 23.16
N GLU A 245 -21.55 -19.85 23.60
CA GLU A 245 -22.23 -18.86 22.77
C GLU A 245 -21.27 -17.75 22.31
#